data_AF-A0A6N0LKT6-F1
#
_entry.id   AF-A0A6N0LKT6-F1
#
_cell.length_a   1.000
_cell.length_b   1.000
_cell.length_c   1.000
_cell.angle_alpha   90.00
_cell.angle_beta   90.00
_cell.angle_gamma   90.00
#
_symmetry.space_group_name_H-M   'P 1'
#
loop_
_entity.id
_entity.type
_entity.pdbx_description
1 polymer ?
#
loop_
_entity_poly.entity_id
_entity_poly.type
_entity_poly.pdbx_seq_one_letter_code
_entity_poly.pdbx_strand_id
1 'polypeptide(L)' 'MPPANQEPSTNQPSNLDLFTIPQSFLLQIGTASILLLLITGKTTVRALESIGEASEELFRGDRLPILDFPEERENNQT' A
#
# COMPACT_ATOMS: atom_id res chain seq x y z
N MET A 1 -20.63 -53.64 35.29
CA MET A 1 -20.22 -52.69 34.25
C MET A 1 -18.99 -51.96 34.79
N PRO A 2 -17.81 -52.02 34.15
CA PRO A 2 -16.66 -51.27 34.62
C PRO A 2 -16.82 -49.78 34.25
N PRO A 3 -16.24 -48.86 35.03
CA PRO A 3 -16.33 -47.43 34.75
C PRO A 3 -15.51 -47.09 33.51
N ALA A 4 -16.04 -46.22 32.65
CA ALA A 4 -15.32 -45.69 31.51
C ALA A 4 -14.21 -44.74 32.01
N ASN A 5 -12.95 -45.12 31.79
CA ASN A 5 -11.82 -44.21 31.95
C ASN A 5 -12.02 -43.01 31.01
N GLN A 6 -12.17 -41.82 31.57
CA GLN A 6 -12.11 -40.58 30.81
C GLN A 6 -10.64 -40.24 30.61
N GLU A 7 -10.11 -40.59 29.43
CA GLU A 7 -8.82 -40.08 28.96
C GLU A 7 -8.92 -38.55 28.91
N PRO A 8 -7.97 -37.80 29.51
CA PRO A 8 -7.98 -36.35 29.41
C PRO A 8 -7.77 -35.96 27.95
N SER A 9 -8.74 -35.22 27.39
CA SER A 9 -8.62 -34.59 26.08
C SER A 9 -7.36 -33.76 26.06
N THR A 10 -6.31 -34.27 25.42
CA THR A 10 -5.08 -33.53 25.17
C THR A 10 -5.44 -32.37 24.26
N ASN A 11 -5.60 -31.19 24.86
CA ASN A 11 -5.78 -29.95 24.14
C ASN A 11 -4.51 -29.74 23.31
N GLN A 12 -4.59 -30.04 22.02
CA GLN A 12 -3.52 -29.74 21.08
C GLN A 12 -3.22 -28.23 21.21
N PRO A 13 -1.96 -27.84 21.47
CA PRO A 13 -1.61 -26.43 21.49
C PRO A 13 -1.91 -25.88 20.11
N SER A 14 -2.91 -24.98 20.03
CA SER A 14 -3.19 -24.23 18.82
C SER A 14 -1.90 -23.50 18.44
N ASN A 15 -1.51 -23.61 17.17
CA ASN A 15 -0.31 -23.01 16.56
C ASN A 15 -0.37 -21.47 16.52
N LEU A 16 -0.62 -20.83 17.67
CA LEU A 16 -0.65 -19.38 17.85
C LEU A 16 0.70 -18.82 18.34
N ASP A 17 1.70 -19.69 18.54
CA ASP A 17 3.07 -19.26 18.85
C ASP A 17 3.77 -18.51 17.71
N LEU A 18 3.18 -18.51 16.50
CA LEU A 18 3.77 -17.83 15.34
C LEU A 18 3.67 -16.29 15.39
N PHE A 19 2.93 -15.73 16.36
CA PHE A 19 2.73 -14.28 16.50
C PHE A 19 2.99 -13.72 17.91
N THR A 20 3.82 -14.39 18.72
CA THR A 20 4.36 -13.77 19.95
C THR A 20 5.44 -12.77 19.56
N ILE A 21 5.03 -11.59 19.07
CA ILE A 21 5.93 -10.47 18.85
C ILE A 21 6.03 -9.70 20.17
N PRO A 22 7.23 -9.51 20.75
CA PRO A 22 7.39 -8.69 21.94
C PRO A 22 6.86 -7.27 21.70
N GLN A 23 5.99 -6.77 22.58
CA GLN A 23 5.40 -5.43 22.45
C GLN A 23 6.47 -4.33 22.36
N SER A 24 7.60 -4.50 23.03
CA SER A 24 8.76 -3.59 22.95
C SER A 24 9.34 -3.49 21.54
N PHE A 25 9.32 -4.59 20.78
CA PHE A 25 9.84 -4.63 19.41
C PHE A 25 8.96 -3.81 18.46
N LEU A 26 7.63 -3.96 18.57
CA LEU A 26 6.67 -3.15 17.81
C LEU A 26 6.80 -1.66 18.17
N LEU A 27 6.94 -1.36 19.45
CA LEU A 27 7.12 0.02 19.91
C LEU A 27 8.42 0.63 19.38
N GLN A 28 9.51 -0.13 19.36
CA GLN A 28 10.80 0.31 18.86
C GLN A 28 10.78 0.55 17.35
N ILE A 29 10.22 -0.36 16.57
CA ILE A 29 10.09 -0.20 15.11
C ILE A 29 9.17 0.97 14.79
N GLY A 30 8.03 1.09 15.46
CA GLY A 30 7.11 2.21 15.28
C GLY A 30 7.79 3.54 15.57
N THR A 31 8.48 3.64 16.71
CA THR A 31 9.21 4.86 17.11
C THR A 31 10.31 5.19 16.11
N ALA A 32 11.13 4.21 15.71
CA ALA A 32 12.20 4.41 14.72
C ALA A 32 11.65 4.87 13.37
N SER A 33 10.53 4.30 12.92
CA SER A 33 9.86 4.66 11.66
C SER A 33 9.35 6.10 11.69
N ILE A 34 8.72 6.51 12.79
CA ILE A 34 8.27 7.90 12.97
C ILE A 34 9.46 8.86 13.04
N LEU A 35 10.54 8.50 13.75
CA LEU A 35 11.73 9.34 13.84
C LEU A 35 12.39 9.52 12.47
N LEU A 36 12.51 8.44 11.70
CA LEU A 36 13.02 8.47 10.33
C LEU A 36 12.15 9.35 9.41
N LEU A 37 10.82 9.24 9.55
CA LEU A 37 9.88 10.07 8.82
C LEU A 37 10.06 11.57 9.14
N LEU A 38 10.20 11.91 10.42
CA LEU A 38 10.41 13.30 10.86
C LEU A 38 11.74 13.87 10.35
N ILE A 39 12.81 13.08 10.37
CA ILE A 39 14.13 13.49 9.88
C ILE A 39 14.11 13.70 8.36
N THR A 40 13.39 12.86 7.62
CA THR A 40 13.36 12.89 6.15
C THR A 40 12.30 13.83 5.58
N GLY A 41 11.39 14.36 6.42
CA GLY A 41 10.22 15.13 5.99
C GLY A 41 10.54 16.31 5.05
N LYS A 42 11.67 17.01 5.25
CA LYS A 42 12.09 18.11 4.37
C LYS A 42 12.34 17.67 2.92
N THR A 43 12.87 16.47 2.73
CA THR A 43 13.12 15.91 1.39
C THR A 43 11.83 15.43 0.75
N THR A 44 10.93 14.83 1.54
CA THR A 44 9.61 14.38 1.07
C THR A 44 8.78 15.55 0.53
N VAL A 45 8.78 16.71 1.20
CA VAL A 45 8.05 17.90 0.73
C VAL A 45 8.55 18.35 -0.63
N ARG A 46 9.88 18.44 -0.83
CA ARG A 46 10.46 18.82 -2.13
C ARG A 46 10.15 17.80 -3.23
N ALA A 47 10.15 16.52 -2.90
CA ALA A 47 9.78 15.47 -3.86
C ALA A 47 8.31 15.61 -4.28
N LEU A 48 7.40 15.80 -3.31
CA LEU A 48 5.98 16.02 -3.58
C LEU A 48 5.72 17.29 -4.40
N GLU A 49 6.45 18.37 -4.14
CA GLU A 49 6.41 19.60 -4.92
C GLU A 49 6.82 19.36 -6.37
N SER A 50 7.96 18.70 -6.60
CA SER A 50 8.43 18.39 -7.96
C SER A 50 7.49 17.47 -8.74
N ILE A 51 6.88 16.49 -8.05
CA ILE A 51 5.87 15.61 -8.65
C ILE A 51 4.61 16.42 -8.99
N GLY A 52 4.23 17.35 -8.12
CA GLY A 52 3.09 18.25 -8.33
C GLY A 52 3.27 19.13 -9.56
N GLU A 53 4.43 19.80 -9.68
CA GLU A 53 4.76 20.66 -10.82
C GLU A 53 4.78 19.87 -12.14
N ALA A 54 5.44 18.71 -12.15
CA ALA A 54 5.47 17.84 -13.34
C ALA A 54 4.08 17.32 -13.71
N SER A 55 3.25 17.01 -12.72
CA SER A 55 1.86 16.60 -12.94
C SER A 55 1.04 17.76 -13.50
N GLU A 56 1.21 18.96 -12.97
CA GLU A 56 0.54 20.16 -13.49
C GLU A 56 0.92 20.41 -14.95
N GLU A 57 2.20 20.33 -15.33
CA GLU A 57 2.62 20.51 -16.72
C GLU A 57 2.02 19.44 -17.66
N LEU A 58 1.91 18.19 -17.18
CA LEU A 58 1.28 17.10 -17.93
C LEU A 58 -0.24 17.31 -18.13
N PHE A 59 -0.96 17.72 -17.07
CA PHE A 59 -2.41 17.92 -17.11
C PHE A 59 -2.84 19.24 -17.75
N ARG A 60 -1.98 20.26 -17.74
CA ARG A 60 -2.23 21.53 -18.43
C ARG A 60 -2.36 21.34 -19.93
N GLY A 61 -1.85 20.23 -20.47
CA GLY A 61 -2.07 19.81 -21.85
C GLY A 61 -1.35 20.66 -22.89
N ASP A 62 -0.59 21.68 -22.47
CA ASP A 62 0.13 22.63 -23.35
C ASP A 62 1.21 21.94 -24.21
N ARG A 63 1.64 20.73 -23.83
CA ARG A 63 2.58 19.90 -24.59
C ARG A 63 1.98 18.64 -25.19
N LEU A 64 0.65 18.49 -25.18
CA LEU A 64 0.02 17.34 -25.83
C LEU A 64 0.05 17.55 -27.35
N PRO A 65 0.59 16.59 -28.13
CA PRO A 65 0.57 16.69 -29.58
C PRO A 65 -0.88 16.73 -30.08
N ILE A 66 -1.14 17.50 -31.13
CA ILE A 66 -2.43 17.49 -31.82
C ILE A 66 -2.67 16.06 -32.30
N LEU A 67 -3.73 15.43 -31.78
CA LEU A 67 -4.16 14.11 -32.20
C LEU A 67 -4.87 14.24 -33.53
N ASP A 68 -4.27 13.68 -34.59
CA ASP A 68 -4.98 13.44 -35.84
C ASP A 68 -6.00 12.33 -35.60
N PHE A 69 -7.24 12.73 -35.32
CA PHE A 69 -8.36 11.79 -35.32
C PHE A 69 -8.70 11.48 -36.78
N PRO A 70 -8.89 10.20 -37.15
CA PRO A 70 -9.43 9.88 -38.46
C PRO A 70 -10.78 10.57 -38.57
N GLU A 71 -10.93 11.46 -39.55
CA GLU A 71 -12.24 11.98 -39.92
C GLU A 71 -13.15 10.77 -40.14
N GLU A 72 -14.24 10.71 -39.37
CA GLU A 72 -15.30 9.75 -39.58
C GLU A 72 -15.69 9.94 -41.04
N ARG A 73 -15.23 9.02 -41.91
CA ARG A 73 -15.64 9.01 -43.30
C ARG A 73 -17.11 8.74 -43.25
N GLU A 74 -17.87 9.83 -43.34
CA GLU A 74 -19.28 9.88 -43.63
C GLU A 74 -19.51 8.89 -44.76
N ASN A 75 -19.96 7.71 -44.38
CA ASN A 75 -20.40 6.63 -45.22
C ASN A 75 -21.78 7.00 -45.80
N ASN A 76 -21.87 8.19 -46.37
CA ASN A 76 -22.93 8.60 -47.27
C ASN A 76 -22.45 8.32 -48.70
N GLN A 77 -22.34 7.04 -49.03
CA GLN A 77 -22.42 6.61 -50.41
C GLN A 77 -23.87 6.23 -50.69
N THR A 78 -24.43 7.04 -51.59
CA THR A 78 -25.75 7.05 -52.21
C THR A 78 -26.25 5.68 -52.65
#